data_AF-A0A9D5TSL6-F1
#
_entry.id   AF-A0A9D5TSL6-F1
#
_cell.length_a   1.000
_cell.length_b   1.000
_cell.length_c   1.000
_cell.angle_alpha   90.00
_cell.angle_beta   90.00
_cell.angle_gamma   90.00
#
_symmetry.space_group_name_H-M   'P 1'
#
loop_
_entity.id
_entity.type
_entity.pdbx_description
1 polymer ?
#
loop_
_entity_poly.entity_id
_entity_poly.type
_entity_poly.pdbx_seq_one_letter_code
_entity_poly.pdbx_strand_id
1 'polypeptide(L)'
;MVREYSLKNNGNEKIRENFCVFEFACKDGSDKILIDSYLVYLLQKVRNHFGKPIHITSAYRNKEYNKKIGGASFSQHINGKAADIIVKNVLPEDVAIYLESLVENEGGIGLYPNFVHIDTRSKRARWQNFGKEESVKGFYEKEYLNPTDAISVLIKKGIISDGEKWYSGIWTDADFKWLLRKVGTYLNNI
;
A
#
# COMPACT_ATOMS: atom_id res chain seq x y z
N MET A 1 11.53 -15.51 2.83
CA MET A 1 12.06 -16.36 3.92
C MET A 1 12.25 -15.49 5.14
N VAL A 2 11.73 -15.91 6.30
CA VAL A 2 11.90 -15.18 7.56
C VAL A 2 13.31 -15.42 8.10
N ARG A 3 13.99 -14.33 8.46
CA ARG A 3 15.28 -14.34 9.15
C ARG A 3 15.16 -13.66 10.51
N GLU A 4 16.01 -14.07 11.42
CA GLU A 4 16.14 -13.48 12.75
C GLU A 4 17.38 -12.57 12.79
N TYR A 5 17.21 -11.39 13.39
CA TYR A 5 18.25 -10.39 13.59
C TYR A 5 18.25 -9.94 15.06
N SER A 6 19.39 -9.40 15.50
CA SER A 6 19.53 -8.71 16.79
C SER A 6 19.50 -7.19 16.57
N LEU A 7 18.67 -6.45 17.29
CA LEU A 7 18.60 -5.00 17.22
C LEU A 7 19.95 -4.37 17.61
N LYS A 8 20.59 -4.89 18.66
CA LYS A 8 21.88 -4.41 19.15
C LYS A 8 23.01 -4.61 18.14
N ASN A 9 23.04 -5.78 17.49
CA ASN A 9 24.15 -6.14 16.60
C ASN A 9 23.91 -5.75 15.14
N ASN A 10 22.66 -5.87 14.67
CA ASN A 10 22.29 -5.71 13.27
C ASN A 10 21.45 -4.46 13.01
N GLY A 11 21.10 -3.64 14.00
CA GLY A 11 20.14 -2.55 13.84
C GLY A 11 20.42 -1.65 12.62
N ASN A 12 21.66 -1.24 12.41
CA ASN A 12 22.08 -0.39 11.28
C ASN A 12 22.37 -1.17 9.98
N GLU A 13 22.23 -2.50 9.98
CA GLU A 13 22.44 -3.32 8.80
C GLU A 13 21.36 -3.01 7.76
N LYS A 14 21.83 -2.71 6.54
CA LYS A 14 20.97 -2.37 5.41
C LYS A 14 20.49 -3.64 4.72
N ILE A 15 19.20 -3.94 4.83
CA ILE A 15 18.58 -5.15 4.27
C ILE A 15 18.08 -4.95 2.84
N ARG A 16 17.80 -3.70 2.44
CA ARG A 16 17.54 -3.26 1.06
C ARG A 16 17.98 -1.81 0.86
N GLU A 17 17.95 -1.35 -0.38
CA GLU A 17 18.40 0.00 -0.77
C GLU A 17 17.84 1.13 0.11
N ASN A 18 16.60 0.98 0.59
CA ASN A 18 15.92 1.99 1.39
C ASN A 18 15.50 1.51 2.78
N PHE A 19 16.01 0.36 3.25
CA PHE A 19 15.56 -0.25 4.50
C PHE A 19 16.71 -0.84 5.32
N CYS A 20 16.68 -0.58 6.62
CA CYS A 20 17.58 -1.14 7.63
C CYS A 20 16.82 -2.01 8.64
N VAL A 21 17.53 -2.90 9.33
CA VAL A 21 16.95 -3.85 10.30
C VAL A 21 16.16 -3.15 11.41
N PHE A 22 16.67 -2.05 11.96
CA PHE A 22 16.04 -1.38 13.11
C PHE A 22 14.61 -0.90 12.83
N GLU A 23 14.27 -0.60 11.57
CA GLU A 23 12.93 -0.15 11.17
C GLU A 23 11.87 -1.23 11.35
N PHE A 24 12.30 -2.50 11.46
CA PHE A 24 11.41 -3.64 11.64
C PHE A 24 11.29 -4.09 13.10
N ALA A 25 11.99 -3.42 14.02
CA ALA A 25 12.07 -3.82 15.42
C ALA A 25 10.73 -3.72 16.15
N CYS A 26 10.57 -4.58 17.17
CA CYS A 26 9.45 -4.48 18.08
C CYS A 26 9.58 -3.22 18.93
N LYS A 27 8.48 -2.47 19.08
CA LYS A 27 8.46 -1.18 19.79
C LYS A 27 8.66 -1.28 21.30
N ASP A 28 8.65 -2.48 21.86
CA ASP A 28 8.99 -2.70 23.26
C ASP A 28 10.50 -2.64 23.54
N GLY A 29 11.33 -2.49 22.50
CA GLY A 29 12.79 -2.42 22.62
C GLY A 29 13.47 -3.78 22.79
N SER A 30 12.73 -4.88 22.59
CA SER A 30 13.31 -6.23 22.60
C SER A 30 14.35 -6.42 21.49
N ASP A 31 15.39 -7.22 21.77
CA ASP A 31 16.53 -7.37 20.86
C ASP A 31 16.20 -8.20 19.61
N LYS A 32 15.29 -9.16 19.74
CA LYS A 32 14.93 -10.07 18.65
C LYS A 32 14.10 -9.33 17.59
N ILE A 33 14.46 -9.49 16.32
CA ILE A 33 13.69 -8.99 15.18
C ILE A 33 13.52 -10.11 14.16
N LEU A 34 12.27 -10.41 13.79
CA LEU A 34 11.97 -11.32 12.69
C LEU A 34 11.58 -10.53 11.45
N ILE A 35 12.19 -10.83 10.30
CA ILE A 35 11.93 -10.12 9.04
C ILE A 35 11.82 -11.13 7.89
N ASP A 36 10.68 -11.12 7.19
CA ASP A 36 10.53 -11.83 5.92
C ASP A 36 11.17 -11.08 4.77
N SER A 37 12.13 -11.71 4.09
CA SER A 37 12.79 -11.14 2.91
C SER A 37 11.81 -10.74 1.79
N TYR A 38 10.66 -11.43 1.68
CA TYR A 38 9.66 -11.08 0.67
C TYR A 38 8.88 -9.81 1.05
N LEU A 39 8.58 -9.61 2.34
CA LEU A 39 7.98 -8.37 2.82
C LEU A 39 8.86 -7.17 2.47
N VAL A 40 10.17 -7.24 2.74
CA VAL A 40 11.10 -6.15 2.42
C VAL A 40 11.18 -5.89 0.91
N TYR A 41 11.09 -6.95 0.09
CA TYR A 41 11.00 -6.82 -1.37
C TYR A 41 9.75 -6.05 -1.81
N LEU A 42 8.58 -6.37 -1.25
CA LEU A 42 7.34 -5.63 -1.53
C LEU A 42 7.43 -4.16 -1.11
N LEU A 43 7.97 -3.89 0.08
CA LEU A 43 8.18 -2.52 0.56
C LEU A 43 9.13 -1.73 -0.35
N GLN A 44 10.16 -2.37 -0.91
CA GLN A 44 11.05 -1.73 -1.87
C GLN A 44 10.35 -1.43 -3.20
N LYS A 45 9.42 -2.28 -3.66
CA LYS A 45 8.58 -1.98 -4.83
C LYS A 45 7.69 -0.77 -4.58
N VAL A 46 7.03 -0.69 -3.42
CA VAL A 46 6.23 0.49 -3.01
C VAL A 46 7.09 1.75 -3.00
N ARG A 47 8.29 1.68 -2.38
CA ARG A 47 9.23 2.81 -2.31
C ARG A 47 9.65 3.31 -3.69
N ASN A 48 9.91 2.39 -4.61
CA ASN A 48 10.30 2.70 -5.99
C ASN A 48 9.15 3.28 -6.80
N HIS A 49 7.95 2.72 -6.68
CA HIS A 49 6.77 3.16 -7.42
C HIS A 49 6.38 4.60 -7.09
N PHE A 50 6.25 4.91 -5.80
CA PHE A 50 5.84 6.25 -5.38
C PHE A 50 7.01 7.25 -5.35
N GLY A 51 8.26 6.78 -5.27
CA GLY A 51 9.42 7.65 -5.09
C GLY A 51 9.41 8.43 -3.76
N LYS A 52 8.52 8.08 -2.82
CA LYS A 52 8.33 8.78 -1.54
C LYS A 52 8.77 7.93 -0.34
N PRO A 53 9.34 8.54 0.73
CA PRO A 53 9.78 7.80 1.90
C PRO A 53 8.66 6.95 2.50
N ILE A 54 9.00 5.73 2.93
CA ILE A 54 8.09 4.86 3.67
C ILE A 54 8.47 4.94 5.14
N HIS A 55 7.50 5.22 5.99
CA HIS A 55 7.63 5.11 7.44
C HIS A 55 6.94 3.82 7.89
N ILE A 56 7.72 2.87 8.42
CA ILE A 56 7.21 1.64 9.03
C ILE A 56 6.78 1.98 10.45
N THR A 57 5.47 2.06 10.67
CA THR A 57 4.91 2.38 12.00
C THR A 57 4.86 1.15 12.90
N SER A 58 4.83 -0.05 12.34
CA SER A 58 4.93 -1.30 13.08
C SER A 58 5.35 -2.44 12.16
N ALA A 59 6.20 -3.36 12.64
CA ALA A 59 6.60 -4.54 11.88
C ALA A 59 6.63 -5.77 12.79
N TYR A 60 7.80 -6.27 13.19
CA TYR A 60 7.84 -7.40 14.12
C TYR A 60 7.21 -7.01 15.47
N ARG A 61 6.43 -7.93 16.03
CA ARG A 61 5.91 -7.82 17.40
C ARG A 61 6.17 -9.13 18.11
N ASN A 62 6.82 -9.12 19.26
CA ASN A 62 6.78 -10.34 20.08
C ASN A 62 5.37 -10.57 20.63
N LYS A 63 5.11 -11.79 21.13
CA LYS A 63 3.77 -12.20 21.57
C LYS A 63 3.22 -11.33 22.70
N GLU A 64 4.07 -10.93 23.64
CA GLU A 64 3.69 -10.12 24.79
C GLU A 64 3.29 -8.71 24.37
N TYR A 65 4.11 -8.04 23.57
CA TYR A 65 3.81 -6.72 23.02
C TYR A 65 2.56 -6.75 22.14
N ASN A 66 2.42 -7.76 21.27
CA ASN A 66 1.22 -7.92 20.45
C ASN A 66 -0.05 -8.05 21.31
N LYS A 67 -0.02 -8.87 22.36
CA LYS A 67 -1.14 -9.01 23.31
C LYS A 67 -1.43 -7.68 24.04
N LYS A 68 -0.38 -6.98 24.49
CA LYS A 68 -0.50 -5.70 25.21
C LYS A 68 -1.23 -4.64 24.39
N ILE A 69 -1.01 -4.59 23.08
CA ILE A 69 -1.68 -3.63 22.20
C ILE A 69 -3.01 -4.14 21.61
N GLY A 70 -3.53 -5.26 22.11
CA GLY A 70 -4.79 -5.86 21.64
C GLY A 70 -4.69 -6.51 20.26
N GLY A 71 -3.49 -6.86 19.79
CA GLY A 71 -3.29 -7.54 18.51
C GLY A 71 -3.82 -8.97 18.50
N ALA A 72 -4.22 -9.43 17.31
CA ALA A 72 -4.73 -10.80 17.13
C ALA A 72 -3.69 -11.87 17.50
N SER A 73 -4.14 -12.98 18.08
CA SER A 73 -3.27 -14.08 18.55
C SER A 73 -2.44 -14.73 17.44
N PHE A 74 -2.95 -14.74 16.21
CA PHE A 74 -2.28 -15.29 15.02
C PHE A 74 -1.82 -14.18 14.05
N SER A 75 -1.52 -13.00 14.60
CA SER A 75 -1.05 -11.84 13.84
C SER A 75 0.23 -12.16 13.05
N GLN A 76 0.27 -11.75 11.79
CA GLN A 76 1.46 -11.92 10.95
C GLN A 76 2.65 -11.05 11.40
N HIS A 77 2.40 -10.01 12.21
CA HIS A 77 3.48 -9.26 12.90
C HIS A 77 4.29 -10.16 13.84
N ILE A 78 3.65 -11.14 14.49
CA ILE A 78 4.34 -12.10 15.38
C ILE A 78 5.30 -13.00 14.58
N ASN A 79 4.98 -13.25 13.32
CA ASN A 79 5.76 -14.12 12.45
C ASN A 79 6.87 -13.37 11.68
N GLY A 80 7.02 -12.05 11.89
CA GLY A 80 7.95 -11.21 11.11
C GLY A 80 7.52 -11.02 9.65
N LYS A 81 6.24 -11.24 9.36
CA LYS A 81 5.67 -11.28 8.00
C LYS A 81 4.79 -10.08 7.66
N ALA A 82 4.63 -9.13 8.57
CA ALA A 82 3.77 -7.97 8.37
C ALA A 82 4.46 -6.65 8.67
N ALA A 83 4.01 -5.60 8.00
CA ALA A 83 4.34 -4.22 8.30
C ALA A 83 3.09 -3.33 8.15
N ASP A 84 2.96 -2.38 9.07
CA ASP A 84 2.06 -1.23 8.96
C ASP A 84 2.89 -0.06 8.45
N ILE A 85 2.50 0.53 7.33
CA ILE A 85 3.30 1.52 6.59
C ILE A 85 2.53 2.80 6.26
N ILE A 86 3.27 3.90 6.23
CA ILE A 86 2.82 5.20 5.73
C ILE A 86 3.78 5.62 4.62
N VAL A 87 3.25 5.94 3.45
CA VAL A 87 4.05 6.51 2.35
C VAL A 87 3.85 8.02 2.37
N LYS A 88 4.95 8.78 2.51
CA LYS A 88 4.88 10.23 2.70
C LYS A 88 4.14 10.92 1.54
N ASN A 89 3.11 11.70 1.87
CA ASN A 89 2.27 12.45 0.92
C ASN A 89 1.58 11.57 -0.14
N VAL A 90 1.24 10.33 0.22
CA VAL A 90 0.44 9.42 -0.61
C VAL A 90 -0.73 8.93 0.23
N LEU A 91 -1.92 8.88 -0.36
CA LEU A 91 -3.11 8.40 0.32
C LEU A 91 -2.96 6.90 0.64
N PRO A 92 -3.38 6.42 1.83
CA PRO A 92 -3.39 5.00 2.15
C PRO A 92 -4.12 4.15 1.10
N GLU A 93 -5.19 4.68 0.49
CA GLU A 93 -5.95 4.05 -0.58
C GLU A 93 -5.06 3.71 -1.79
N ASP A 94 -4.28 4.68 -2.27
CA ASP A 94 -3.39 4.49 -3.43
C ASP A 94 -2.32 3.44 -3.13
N VAL A 95 -1.80 3.44 -1.90
CA VAL A 95 -0.83 2.44 -1.44
C VAL A 95 -1.45 1.04 -1.40
N ALA A 96 -2.68 0.91 -0.89
CA ALA A 96 -3.39 -0.37 -0.82
C ALA A 96 -3.70 -0.93 -2.22
N ILE A 97 -4.09 -0.07 -3.15
CA ILE A 97 -4.33 -0.43 -4.57
C ILE A 97 -3.04 -0.91 -5.22
N TYR A 98 -1.94 -0.18 -5.06
CA TYR A 98 -0.66 -0.60 -5.63
C TYR A 98 -0.16 -1.92 -5.02
N LEU A 99 -0.31 -2.09 -3.70
CA LEU A 99 0.03 -3.35 -3.05
C LEU A 99 -0.83 -4.51 -3.58
N GLU A 100 -2.12 -4.28 -3.82
CA GLU A 100 -2.99 -5.30 -4.39
C GLU A 100 -2.54 -5.74 -5.79
N SER A 101 -2.01 -4.82 -6.59
CA SER A 101 -1.38 -5.11 -7.90
C SER A 101 -0.15 -6.00 -7.80
N LEU A 102 0.53 -6.01 -6.65
CA LEU A 102 1.79 -6.72 -6.48
C LEU A 102 1.58 -8.16 -5.99
N VAL A 103 0.64 -8.34 -5.06
CA VAL A 103 0.42 -9.64 -4.41
C VAL A 103 -0.80 -10.38 -4.96
N GLU A 104 -1.69 -9.71 -5.71
CA GLU A 104 -2.86 -10.29 -6.39
C GLU A 104 -3.62 -11.33 -5.54
N ASN A 105 -3.28 -12.61 -5.70
CA ASN A 105 -3.93 -13.79 -5.12
C ASN A 105 -3.34 -14.26 -3.78
N GLU A 106 -2.34 -13.56 -3.24
CA GLU A 106 -1.70 -13.85 -1.95
C GLU A 106 -1.64 -12.61 -1.05
N GLY A 107 -1.09 -12.80 0.16
CA GLY A 107 -0.86 -11.74 1.14
C GLY A 107 -2.11 -11.19 1.81
N GLY A 108 -1.89 -10.46 2.90
CA GLY A 108 -2.92 -9.68 3.58
C GLY A 108 -2.69 -8.19 3.35
N ILE A 109 -3.75 -7.44 3.01
CA ILE A 109 -3.71 -5.98 2.91
C ILE A 109 -4.87 -5.42 3.73
N GLY A 110 -4.55 -4.54 4.67
CA GLY A 110 -5.52 -3.83 5.51
C GLY A 110 -5.44 -2.33 5.32
N LEU A 111 -6.55 -1.70 4.96
CA LEU A 111 -6.63 -0.24 4.81
C LEU A 111 -7.12 0.42 6.11
N TYR A 112 -6.36 1.37 6.64
CA TYR A 112 -6.71 2.15 7.83
C TYR A 112 -6.64 3.65 7.50
N PRO A 113 -7.31 4.53 8.28
CA PRO A 113 -7.35 5.97 8.02
C PRO A 113 -5.98 6.64 7.76
N ASN A 114 -4.93 6.14 8.40
CA ASN A 114 -3.62 6.80 8.39
C ASN A 114 -2.47 5.91 7.88
N PHE A 115 -2.71 4.62 7.64
CA PHE A 115 -1.66 3.67 7.25
C PHE A 115 -2.24 2.47 6.49
N VAL A 116 -1.36 1.70 5.85
CA VAL A 116 -1.72 0.43 5.22
C VAL A 116 -0.97 -0.70 5.90
N HIS A 117 -1.69 -1.75 6.25
CA HIS A 117 -1.13 -3.03 6.65
C HIS A 117 -0.82 -3.85 5.41
N ILE A 118 0.37 -4.46 5.35
CA ILE A 118 0.75 -5.46 4.37
C ILE A 118 1.40 -6.64 5.08
N ASP A 119 1.00 -7.87 4.70
CA ASP A 119 1.64 -9.08 5.16
C ASP A 119 1.77 -10.16 4.09
N THR A 120 2.72 -11.08 4.29
CA THR A 120 3.10 -12.14 3.33
C THR A 120 2.50 -13.51 3.67
N ARG A 121 1.30 -13.55 4.27
CA ARG A 121 0.57 -14.83 4.43
C ARG A 121 0.26 -15.46 3.06
N SER A 122 0.14 -16.77 3.02
CA SER A 122 -0.09 -17.50 1.75
C SER A 122 -1.49 -17.31 1.17
N LYS A 123 -2.50 -17.06 2.00
CA LYS A 123 -3.89 -16.87 1.55
C LYS A 123 -4.26 -15.41 1.46
N ARG A 124 -4.89 -15.02 0.35
CA ARG A 124 -5.42 -13.67 0.16
C ARG A 124 -6.33 -13.23 1.31
N ALA A 125 -6.08 -12.03 1.84
CA ALA A 125 -6.97 -11.34 2.77
C ALA A 125 -6.99 -9.83 2.46
N ARG A 126 -8.17 -9.23 2.39
CA ARG A 126 -8.35 -7.78 2.18
C ARG A 126 -9.38 -7.27 3.18
N TRP A 127 -9.06 -6.21 3.89
CA TRP A 127 -9.99 -5.59 4.83
C TRP A 127 -9.76 -4.08 4.91
N GLN A 128 -10.75 -3.37 5.43
CA GLN A 128 -10.62 -1.98 5.80
C GLN A 128 -11.08 -1.79 7.25
N ASN A 129 -10.54 -0.80 7.94
CA ASN A 129 -10.99 -0.44 9.28
C ASN A 129 -10.99 1.07 9.50
N PHE A 130 -12.17 1.66 9.36
CA PHE A 130 -12.44 3.08 9.63
C PHE A 130 -13.33 3.25 10.88
N GLY A 131 -13.03 2.48 11.93
CA GLY A 131 -13.83 2.41 13.17
C GLY A 131 -14.45 1.04 13.39
N LYS A 132 -14.59 0.23 12.33
CA LYS A 132 -14.97 -1.18 12.37
C LYS A 132 -14.23 -1.92 11.26
N GLU A 133 -13.71 -3.09 11.58
CA GLU A 133 -13.05 -3.95 10.60
C GLU A 133 -14.07 -4.66 9.71
N GLU A 134 -13.86 -4.59 8.41
CA GLU A 134 -14.72 -5.20 7.40
C GLU A 134 -13.89 -5.84 6.29
N SER A 135 -14.22 -7.09 5.95
CA SER A 135 -13.63 -7.76 4.79
C SER A 135 -14.12 -7.10 3.51
N VAL A 136 -13.21 -6.86 2.56
CA VAL A 136 -13.54 -6.26 1.25
C VAL A 136 -13.12 -7.19 0.13
N LYS A 137 -13.76 -7.06 -1.04
CA LYS A 137 -13.39 -7.85 -2.22
C LYS A 137 -12.02 -7.44 -2.75
N GLY A 138 -11.66 -6.17 -2.67
CA GLY A 138 -10.40 -5.57 -3.06
C GLY A 138 -10.48 -4.05 -2.87
N PHE A 139 -9.39 -3.36 -3.15
CA PHE A 139 -9.29 -1.90 -3.12
C PHE A 139 -9.43 -1.28 -4.52
N TYR A 140 -9.24 -2.08 -5.57
CA TYR A 140 -9.57 -1.69 -6.95
C TYR A 140 -11.04 -1.33 -7.16
N GLU A 141 -11.95 -1.91 -6.36
CA GLU A 141 -13.39 -1.71 -6.55
C GLU A 141 -13.93 -0.41 -5.92
N LYS A 142 -13.10 0.37 -5.20
CA LYS A 142 -13.49 1.69 -4.70
C LYS A 142 -13.25 2.75 -5.77
N GLU A 143 -14.29 3.02 -6.56
CA GLU A 143 -14.55 4.26 -7.33
C GLU A 143 -13.37 4.90 -8.09
N TYR A 144 -12.52 4.11 -8.74
CA TYR A 144 -12.05 4.57 -10.04
C TYR A 144 -13.18 4.28 -11.00
N LEU A 145 -13.79 5.34 -11.53
CA LEU A 145 -14.71 5.21 -12.64
C LEU A 145 -14.00 4.32 -13.66
N ASN A 146 -14.64 3.22 -14.08
CA ASN A 146 -14.12 2.47 -15.21
C ASN A 146 -13.95 3.47 -16.38
N PRO A 147 -13.07 3.21 -17.36
CA PRO A 147 -12.78 4.19 -18.41
C PRO A 147 -14.05 4.78 -19.03
N THR A 148 -15.09 3.97 -19.27
CA THR A 148 -16.40 4.39 -19.77
C THR A 148 -17.10 5.40 -18.86
N ASP A 149 -17.17 5.13 -17.56
CA ASP A 149 -17.78 6.04 -16.59
C ASP A 149 -16.94 7.31 -16.39
N ALA A 150 -15.61 7.20 -16.48
CA ALA A 150 -14.69 8.33 -16.38
C ALA A 150 -14.91 9.29 -17.55
N ILE A 151 -14.97 8.73 -18.77
CA ILE A 151 -15.29 9.44 -20.01
C ILE A 151 -16.67 10.09 -19.91
N SER A 152 -17.66 9.38 -19.38
CA SER A 152 -19.02 9.90 -19.20
C SER A 152 -19.04 11.14 -18.29
N VAL A 153 -18.27 11.12 -17.20
CA VAL A 153 -18.12 12.28 -16.30
C VAL A 153 -17.40 13.44 -16.98
N LEU A 154 -16.33 13.17 -17.75
CA LEU A 154 -15.59 14.19 -18.48
C LEU A 154 -16.45 14.86 -19.57
N ILE A 155 -17.31 14.10 -20.26
CA ILE A 155 -18.29 14.61 -21.22
C ILE A 155 -19.32 15.48 -20.51
N LYS A 156 -19.92 14.99 -19.41
CA LYS A 156 -20.92 15.73 -18.63
C LYS A 156 -20.37 17.05 -18.09
N LYS A 157 -19.09 17.11 -17.77
CA LYS A 157 -18.38 18.33 -17.33
C LYS A 157 -17.90 19.22 -18.48
N GLY A 158 -18.15 18.83 -19.74
CA GLY A 158 -17.72 19.58 -20.92
C GLY A 158 -16.21 19.62 -21.13
N ILE A 159 -15.45 18.73 -20.47
CA ILE A 159 -13.99 18.66 -20.56
C ILE A 159 -13.58 18.05 -21.90
N ILE A 160 -14.34 17.05 -22.38
CA ILE A 160 -14.21 16.42 -23.69
C ILE A 160 -15.57 16.41 -24.39
N SER A 161 -15.59 16.45 -25.73
CA SER A 161 -16.83 16.56 -26.53
C SER A 161 -17.22 15.28 -27.28
N ASP A 162 -16.28 14.36 -27.47
CA ASP A 162 -16.48 13.08 -28.16
C ASP A 162 -15.82 11.98 -27.34
N GLY A 163 -16.60 10.96 -26.98
CA GLY A 163 -16.20 9.82 -26.16
C GLY A 163 -15.72 8.61 -26.95
N GLU A 164 -16.06 8.48 -28.25
CA GLU A 164 -15.89 7.23 -29.02
C GLU A 164 -14.43 6.79 -29.07
N LYS A 165 -13.51 7.74 -29.30
CA LYS A 165 -12.08 7.48 -29.28
C LYS A 165 -11.59 6.94 -27.92
N TRP A 166 -12.16 7.43 -26.83
CA TRP A 166 -11.72 7.16 -25.47
C TRP A 166 -12.32 5.87 -24.91
N TYR A 167 -13.55 5.51 -25.32
CA TYR A 167 -14.23 4.27 -24.89
C TYR A 167 -13.47 3.01 -25.34
N SER A 168 -12.74 3.10 -26.45
CA SER A 168 -12.00 1.97 -27.03
C SER A 168 -10.81 1.49 -26.20
N GLY A 169 -10.34 2.28 -25.23
CA GLY A 169 -9.17 1.92 -24.42
C GLY A 169 -7.83 1.96 -25.17
N ILE A 170 -7.80 2.43 -26.42
CA ILE A 170 -6.58 2.59 -27.21
C ILE A 170 -6.17 4.06 -27.23
N TRP A 171 -5.13 4.40 -26.47
CA TRP A 171 -4.71 5.79 -26.25
C TRP A 171 -3.31 5.99 -26.81
N THR A 172 -3.11 7.07 -27.56
CA THR A 172 -1.76 7.54 -27.89
C THR A 172 -1.25 8.48 -26.80
N ASP A 173 0.06 8.66 -26.72
CA ASP A 173 0.68 9.67 -25.85
C ASP A 173 0.13 11.08 -26.09
N ALA A 174 -0.22 11.40 -27.34
CA ALA A 174 -0.81 12.68 -27.71
C ALA A 174 -2.21 12.84 -27.11
N ASP A 175 -3.01 11.76 -27.14
CA ASP A 175 -4.36 11.74 -26.57
C ASP A 175 -4.31 11.93 -25.05
N PHE A 176 -3.41 11.23 -24.36
CA PHE A 176 -3.25 11.37 -22.92
C PHE A 176 -2.77 12.78 -22.51
N LYS A 177 -1.78 13.35 -23.22
CA LYS A 177 -1.29 14.71 -22.97
C LYS A 177 -2.37 15.77 -23.22
N TRP A 178 -3.23 15.57 -24.23
CA TRP A 178 -4.35 16.47 -24.50
C TRP A 178 -5.39 16.44 -23.36
N LEU A 179 -5.76 15.24 -22.89
CA LEU A 179 -6.71 15.09 -21.79
C LEU A 179 -6.19 15.77 -20.52
N LEU A 180 -4.93 15.55 -20.14
CA LEU A 180 -4.32 16.20 -18.97
C LEU A 180 -4.36 17.72 -19.05
N ARG A 181 -4.12 18.31 -20.24
CA ARG A 181 -4.24 19.76 -20.44
C ARG A 181 -5.66 20.24 -20.21
N LYS A 182 -6.67 19.55 -20.74
CA LYS A 182 -8.08 19.91 -20.59
C LYS A 182 -8.55 19.81 -19.14
N VAL A 183 -8.21 18.72 -18.45
CA VAL A 183 -8.49 18.56 -17.02
C VAL A 183 -7.81 19.66 -16.20
N GLY A 184 -6.53 19.96 -16.49
CA GLY A 184 -5.79 21.03 -15.82
C GLY A 184 -6.44 22.42 -16.00
N THR A 185 -6.88 22.76 -17.22
CA THR A 185 -7.61 24.01 -17.48
C THR A 185 -8.94 24.06 -16.72
N TYR A 186 -9.68 22.96 -16.66
CA TYR A 186 -10.94 22.89 -15.92
C TYR A 186 -10.74 23.12 -14.41
N LEU A 187 -9.74 22.47 -13.81
CA LEU A 187 -9.45 22.61 -12.37
C LEU A 187 -8.99 24.03 -11.99
N ASN A 188 -8.33 24.75 -12.89
CA ASN A 188 -7.89 26.12 -12.65
C ASN A 188 -9.01 27.16 -12.81
N ASN A 189 -10.19 26.75 -13.31
CA ASN A 189 -11.34 27.61 -13.56
C ASN A 189 -12.53 27.32 -12.61
N ILE A 190 -12.32 26.49 -11.57
CA ILE A 190 -13.23 26.26 -10.44
C ILE A 190 -12.70 27.05 -9.24
#